data_AF-A0A1H0Q0L6-F1
#
_entry.id   AF-A0A1H0Q0L6-F1
#
_cell.length_a   1.000
_cell.length_b   1.000
_cell.length_c   1.000
_cell.angle_alpha   90.00
_cell.angle_beta   90.00
_cell.angle_gamma   90.00
#
_symmetry.space_group_name_H-M   'P 1'
#
loop_
_entity.id
_entity.type
_entity.pdbx_description
1 polymer ?
#
loop_
_entity_poly.entity_id
_entity_poly.type
_entity_poly.pdbx_seq_one_letter_code
_entity_poly.pdbx_strand_id
1 'polypeptide(L)'
;MIGVMEVRDALREGPRDVDQLSRLLGAPKALLEAMLERLVALGKVERAEPPAAACGSCRGCVEARGCAAPMYRLSAQRLIVSCL
;
A
#
# COMPACT_ATOMS: atom_id res chain seq x y z
N MET A 1 2.46 -4.89 19.56
CA MET A 1 3.68 -5.11 18.76
C MET A 1 3.20 -5.46 17.37
N ILE A 2 3.49 -4.63 16.37
CA ILE A 2 2.92 -4.78 15.02
C ILE A 2 3.84 -5.67 14.18
N GLY A 3 3.24 -6.66 13.51
CA GLY A 3 3.95 -7.67 12.73
C GLY A 3 3.61 -7.59 11.24
N VAL A 4 4.41 -8.28 10.41
CA VAL A 4 4.22 -8.30 8.94
C VAL A 4 2.86 -8.85 8.53
N MET A 5 2.22 -9.62 9.39
CA MET A 5 0.86 -10.12 9.21
C MET A 5 -0.20 -9.02 9.29
N GLU A 6 -0.05 -8.05 10.19
CA GLU A 6 -0.99 -6.92 10.33
C GLU A 6 -0.94 -5.99 9.12
N VAL A 7 0.27 -5.70 8.63
CA VAL A 7 0.45 -4.91 7.41
C VAL A 7 -0.20 -5.61 6.21
N ARG A 8 -0.08 -6.94 6.12
CA ARG A 8 -0.76 -7.73 5.08
C ARG A 8 -2.28 -7.69 5.23
N ASP A 9 -2.79 -7.76 6.45
CA ASP A 9 -4.24 -7.76 6.71
C ASP A 9 -4.89 -6.42 6.36
N ALA A 10 -4.24 -5.31 6.72
CA ALA A 10 -4.65 -3.97 6.32
C ALA A 10 -4.71 -3.75 4.80
N LEU A 11 -3.95 -4.54 4.03
CA LEU A 11 -3.95 -4.54 2.57
C LEU A 11 -4.98 -5.50 1.95
N ARG A 12 -5.68 -6.33 2.74
CA ARG A 12 -6.81 -7.16 2.22
C ARG A 12 -7.99 -6.30 1.79
N GLU A 13 -8.22 -5.19 2.48
CA GLU A 13 -9.35 -4.30 2.19
C GLU A 13 -9.14 -3.48 0.90
N GLY A 14 -7.89 -3.34 0.46
CA GLY A 14 -7.55 -2.62 -0.76
C GLY A 14 -6.11 -2.09 -0.76
N PRO A 15 -5.68 -1.51 -1.89
CA PRO A 15 -4.39 -0.84 -1.97
C PRO A 15 -4.34 0.36 -1.01
N ARG A 16 -3.27 0.46 -0.22
CA ARG A 16 -3.05 1.59 0.70
C ARG A 16 -1.62 2.09 0.63
N ASP A 17 -1.43 3.36 0.95
CA ASP A 17 -0.11 3.97 1.07
C ASP A 17 0.47 3.80 2.50
N VAL A 18 1.77 4.07 2.66
CA VAL A 18 2.49 3.95 3.93
C VAL A 18 1.96 4.92 5.00
N ASP A 19 1.51 6.11 4.62
CA ASP A 19 0.95 7.12 5.52
C ASP A 19 -0.40 6.66 6.08
N GLN A 20 -1.26 6.08 5.24
CA GLN A 20 -2.50 5.44 5.69
C GLN A 20 -2.25 4.25 6.60
N LEU A 21 -1.33 3.35 6.24
CA LEU A 21 -1.00 2.20 7.08
C LEU A 21 -0.39 2.63 8.42
N SER A 22 0.45 3.68 8.42
CA SER A 22 1.02 4.27 9.63
C SER A 22 -0.05 4.82 10.57
N ARG A 23 -1.06 5.52 10.03
CA ARG A 23 -2.21 6.01 10.82
C ARG A 23 -3.10 4.87 11.33
N LEU A 24 -3.36 3.87 10.49
CA LEU A 24 -4.23 2.74 10.83
C LEU A 24 -3.63 1.86 11.92
N LEU A 25 -2.35 1.52 11.77
CA LEU A 25 -1.64 0.62 12.67
C LEU A 25 -0.97 1.37 13.83
N GLY A 26 -0.84 2.70 13.75
CA GLY A 26 -0.13 3.49 14.77
C GLY A 26 1.37 3.20 14.81
N ALA A 27 1.97 2.75 13.70
CA ALA A 27 3.38 2.41 13.60
C ALA A 27 4.18 3.46 12.80
N PRO A 28 5.48 3.65 13.09
CA PRO A 28 6.31 4.61 12.38
C PRO A 28 6.57 4.16 10.95
N LYS A 29 6.51 5.11 10.00
CA LYS A 29 6.63 4.84 8.55
C LYS A 29 7.86 4.00 8.19
N ALA A 30 9.02 4.33 8.75
CA ALA A 30 10.28 3.60 8.49
C ALA A 30 10.18 2.10 8.83
N LEU A 31 9.42 1.75 9.88
CA LEU A 31 9.18 0.36 10.24
C LEU A 31 8.27 -0.33 9.22
N LEU A 32 7.17 0.34 8.84
CA LEU A 32 6.26 -0.19 7.82
C LEU A 32 6.96 -0.36 6.48
N GLU A 33 7.81 0.59 6.07
CA GLU A 33 8.59 0.49 4.84
C GLU A 33 9.48 -0.75 4.85
N ALA A 34 10.25 -0.98 5.91
CA ALA A 34 11.06 -2.19 6.04
C ALA A 34 10.22 -3.49 5.99
N MET A 35 9.03 -3.47 6.60
CA MET A 35 8.10 -4.61 6.58
C MET A 35 7.51 -4.84 5.19
N LEU A 36 7.13 -3.78 4.49
CA LEU A 36 6.62 -3.81 3.12
C LEU A 36 7.70 -4.28 2.15
N GLU A 37 8.94 -3.77 2.27
CA GLU A 37 10.07 -4.23 1.46
C GLU A 37 10.33 -5.71 1.65
N ARG A 38 10.21 -6.22 2.88
CA ARG A 38 10.30 -7.66 3.12
C ARG A 38 9.17 -8.44 2.47
N LEU A 39 7.93 -7.94 2.50
CA LEU A 39 6.79 -8.57 1.83
C LEU A 39 6.93 -8.53 0.30
N VAL A 40 7.51 -7.45 -0.25
CA VAL A 40 7.83 -7.31 -1.67
C VAL A 40 8.92 -8.30 -2.07
N ALA A 41 9.99 -8.43 -1.28
CA ALA A 41 11.05 -9.40 -1.52
C ALA A 41 10.54 -10.85 -1.47
N LEU A 42 9.50 -11.13 -0.68
CA LEU A 42 8.81 -12.42 -0.62
C LEU A 42 7.73 -12.59 -1.72
N GLY A 43 7.51 -11.58 -2.56
CA GLY A 43 6.50 -11.58 -3.60
C GLY A 43 5.07 -11.68 -3.08
N LYS A 44 4.80 -11.19 -1.86
CA LYS A 44 3.47 -11.17 -1.21
C LYS A 44 2.74 -9.83 -1.36
N VAL A 45 3.50 -8.77 -1.61
CA VAL A 45 3.01 -7.40 -1.81
C VAL A 45 3.72 -6.83 -3.02
N GLU A 46 3.06 -5.97 -3.77
CA GLU A 46 3.62 -5.28 -4.92
C GLU A 46 3.43 -3.78 -4.73
N ARG A 47 4.44 -3.00 -5.16
CA ARG A 47 4.30 -1.55 -5.28
C ARG A 47 3.44 -1.28 -6.51
N ALA A 48 2.25 -0.76 -6.28
CA ALA A 48 1.38 -0.21 -7.32
C ALA A 48 1.71 1.27 -7.47
N GLU A 49 2.03 1.69 -8.69
CA GLU A 49 2.09 3.11 -9.00
C GLU A 49 0.68 3.69 -8.85
N PRO A 50 0.53 4.83 -8.16
CA PRO A 50 -0.76 5.50 -8.11
C PRO A 50 -1.19 5.78 -9.56
N PRO A 51 -2.47 5.54 -9.93
CA PRO A 51 -2.93 5.94 -11.24
C PRO A 51 -2.62 7.42 -11.35
N ALA A 52 -1.85 7.80 -12.37
CA ALA A 52 -1.46 9.18 -12.60
C ALA A 52 -2.74 10.02 -12.59
N ALA A 53 -3.04 10.62 -11.44
CA ALA A 53 -4.27 11.35 -11.26
C ALA A 53 -4.14 12.50 -12.24
N ALA A 54 -5.01 12.52 -13.25
CA ALA A 54 -5.18 13.65 -14.13
C ALA A 54 -5.45 14.86 -13.22
N CYS A 55 -4.40 15.63 -12.95
CA CYS A 55 -4.38 16.72 -12.00
C CYS A 55 -5.17 17.87 -12.64
N GLY A 56 -6.50 17.80 -12.58
CA GLY A 56 -7.38 18.71 -13.29
C GLY A 56 -8.52 19.31 -12.46
N SER A 57 -8.88 18.72 -11.30
CA SER A 57 -10.04 19.24 -10.55
C SER A 57 -10.14 18.78 -9.08
N CYS A 58 -9.05 18.75 -8.33
CA CYS A 58 -9.12 18.47 -6.89
C CYS A 58 -8.99 19.75 -6.06
N ARG A 59 -10.14 20.35 -5.70
CA ARG A 59 -10.29 21.57 -4.87
C ARG A 59 -9.88 21.41 -3.38
N GLY A 60 -9.03 20.42 -3.06
CA GLY A 60 -8.71 20.06 -1.67
C GLY A 60 -7.33 19.46 -1.41
N CYS A 61 -6.46 19.34 -2.43
CA CYS A 61 -5.08 18.89 -2.20
C CYS A 61 -4.21 20.07 -1.78
N VAL A 62 -4.22 20.41 -0.50
CA VAL A 62 -3.17 21.26 0.09
C VAL A 62 -1.88 20.43 0.10
N GLU A 63 -0.84 20.94 -0.57
CA GLU A 63 0.44 20.28 -0.93
C GLU A 63 0.46 19.36 -2.17
N ALA A 64 0.38 20.01 -3.34
CA ALA A 64 0.64 19.45 -4.67
C ALA A 64 2.12 19.08 -4.97
N ARG A 65 2.83 18.47 -4.02
CA ARG A 65 4.21 17.97 -4.23
C ARG A 65 4.44 16.51 -3.84
N GLY A 66 3.46 15.82 -3.25
CA GLY A 66 3.64 14.47 -2.70
C GLY A 66 2.56 13.43 -3.06
N CYS A 67 1.56 13.76 -3.89
CA CYS A 67 0.42 12.86 -4.18
C CYS A 67 0.77 11.59 -4.97
N ALA A 68 2.03 11.37 -5.32
CA ALA A 68 2.53 10.12 -5.88
C ALA A 68 3.18 9.24 -4.80
N ALA A 69 2.54 9.08 -3.64
CA ALA A 69 3.01 8.10 -2.68
C ALA A 69 2.87 6.69 -3.30
N PRO A 70 3.92 5.85 -3.27
CA PRO A 70 3.82 4.49 -3.78
C PRO A 70 2.73 3.76 -3.00
N MET A 71 1.70 3.29 -3.71
CA MET A 71 0.65 2.48 -3.12
C MET A 71 1.15 1.05 -3.03
N TYR A 72 0.76 0.35 -1.98
CA TYR A 72 1.08 -1.06 -1.80
C TYR A 72 -0.21 -1.84 -1.94
N ARG A 73 -0.16 -2.95 -2.67
CA ARG A 73 -1.28 -3.89 -2.77
C ARG A 73 -0.76 -5.30 -2.53
N LEU A 74 -1.62 -6.18 -2.03
CA LEU A 74 -1.29 -7.60 -2.00
C LEU A 74 -0.95 -8.04 -3.43
N SER A 75 0.16 -8.75 -3.59
CA SER A 75 0.36 -9.47 -4.84
C SER A 75 -0.81 -10.42 -4.91
N ALA A 76 -1.63 -10.28 -5.94
CA ALA A 76 -2.57 -11.32 -6.31
C ALA A 76 -1.68 -12.46 -6.82
N GLN A 77 -1.02 -13.17 -5.90
CA GLN A 77 -0.26 -14.36 -6.15
C GLN A 77 -1.31 -15.35 -6.63
N ARG A 78 -1.50 -15.31 -7.96
CA ARG A 78 -2.41 -16.06 -8.80
C ARG A 78 -2.96 -17.24 -8.02
N LEU A 79 -4.06 -16.98 -7.29
CA LEU A 79 -5.06 -18.01 -7.16
C LEU A 79 -5.54 -18.18 -8.59
N ILE A 80 -4.89 -19.10 -9.28
CA ILE A 80 -5.52 -20.03 -10.20
C ILE A 80 -6.72 -20.66 -9.46
N VAL A 81 -7.70 -19.83 -9.10
CA VAL A 81 -9.03 -20.27 -8.76
C VAL A 81 -9.71 -20.36 -10.11
N SER A 82 -9.91 -21.60 -10.51
CA SER A 82 -10.69 -22.03 -11.64
C SER A 82 -11.88 -21.10 -11.86
N CYS A 83 -11.87 -20.42 -13.01
CA CYS A 83 -13.13 -20.05 -13.64
C CYS A 83 -13.72 -21.37 -14.13
N LEU A 84 -14.57 -21.98 -13.30
CA LEU A 84 -15.40 -23.13 -13.65
C LEU A 84 -16.58 -22.64 -14.52
#